data_AF-A0A9X0PH01-F1
#
_entry.id   AF-A0A9X0PH01-F1
#
_cell.length_a   1.000
_cell.length_b   1.000
_cell.length_c   1.000
_cell.angle_alpha   90.00
_cell.angle_beta   90.00
_cell.angle_gamma   90.00
#
_symmetry.space_group_name_H-M   'P 1'
#
loop_
_entity.id
_entity.type
_entity.pdbx_description
1 polymer ?
#
loop_
_entity_poly.entity_id
_entity_poly.type
_entity_poly.pdbx_seq_one_letter_code
_entity_poly.pdbx_strand_id
1 'polypeptide(L)'
;MMSMTPFEWRDWIIGGKDRQLDMRELSVGIAEANGLVQAGKSLKRIVRGIEKQRYEIRDDLDSYYRKKDEELQERVRRRKLFQQGTEKFMKQFE
;
A
#
# COMPACT_ATOMS: atom_id res chain seq x y z
N MET A 1 -6.89 -13.24 14.86
CA MET A 1 -6.41 -14.25 13.89
C MET A 1 -5.07 -13.83 13.25
N MET A 2 -4.10 -13.36 14.04
CA MET A 2 -2.75 -13.00 13.56
C MET A 2 -1.63 -13.77 14.29
N SER A 3 -1.97 -14.63 15.25
CA SER A 3 -0.99 -15.34 16.08
C SER A 3 -0.31 -16.53 15.37
N MET A 4 -0.77 -16.93 14.19
CA MET A 4 -0.21 -18.07 13.43
C MET A 4 0.53 -17.66 12.16
N THR A 5 0.62 -16.37 11.85
CA THR A 5 1.29 -15.89 10.63
C THR A 5 2.76 -15.57 10.95
N PRO A 6 3.73 -16.16 10.24
CA PRO A 6 5.13 -15.80 10.43
C PRO A 6 5.34 -14.30 10.14
N PHE A 7 6.20 -13.65 10.93
CA PHE A 7 6.36 -12.19 10.93
C PHE A 7 6.75 -11.63 9.54
N GLU A 8 7.61 -12.34 8.84
CA GLU A 8 8.06 -12.02 7.47
C GLU A 8 6.92 -12.01 6.42
N TRP A 9 5.82 -12.74 6.65
CA TRP A 9 4.65 -12.76 5.77
C TRP A 9 3.61 -11.71 6.15
N ARG A 10 3.72 -11.15 7.36
CA ARG A 10 2.70 -10.25 7.91
C ARG A 10 2.56 -9.00 7.04
N ASP A 11 3.67 -8.38 6.68
CA ASP A 11 3.71 -7.20 5.81
C ASP A 11 3.13 -7.48 4.42
N TRP A 12 3.47 -8.65 3.84
CA TRP A 12 2.95 -9.06 2.54
C TRP A 12 1.43 -9.27 2.57
N ILE A 13 0.91 -9.88 3.65
CA ILE A 13 -0.52 -10.10 3.83
C ILE A 13 -1.26 -8.79 4.06
N ILE A 14 -0.73 -7.88 4.88
CA ILE A 14 -1.34 -6.56 5.13
C ILE A 14 -1.42 -5.77 3.83
N GLY A 15 -0.31 -5.63 3.11
CA GLY A 15 -0.30 -4.95 1.81
C GLY A 15 -1.18 -5.62 0.77
N GLY A 16 -1.28 -6.96 0.78
CA GLY A 16 -2.17 -7.71 -0.09
C GLY A 16 -3.65 -7.45 0.21
N LYS A 17 -4.03 -7.40 1.49
CA LYS A 17 -5.40 -7.04 1.92
C LYS A 17 -5.76 -5.62 1.53
N ASP A 18 -4.85 -4.66 1.73
CA ASP A 18 -5.11 -3.27 1.38
C ASP A 18 -5.33 -3.10 -0.12
N ARG A 19 -4.45 -3.70 -0.94
CA ARG A 19 -4.60 -3.73 -2.40
C ARG A 19 -5.90 -4.40 -2.84
N GLN A 20 -6.34 -5.46 -2.16
CA GLN A 20 -7.62 -6.09 -2.45
C GLN A 20 -8.79 -5.15 -2.16
N LEU A 21 -8.73 -4.36 -1.09
CA LEU A 21 -9.74 -3.35 -0.76
C LEU A 21 -9.77 -2.24 -1.81
N ASP A 22 -8.62 -1.74 -2.27
CA ASP A 22 -8.53 -0.76 -3.36
C ASP A 22 -9.20 -1.26 -4.66
N MET A 23 -8.97 -2.52 -5.01
CA MET A 23 -9.57 -3.11 -6.23
C MET A 23 -11.10 -3.22 -6.11
N ARG A 24 -11.61 -3.51 -4.91
CA ARG A 24 -13.06 -3.55 -4.66
C ARG A 24 -13.65 -2.15 -4.73
N GLU A 25 -12.97 -1.15 -4.20
CA GLU A 25 -13.37 0.25 -4.26
C GLU A 25 -13.40 0.77 -5.71
N LEU A 26 -12.36 0.45 -6.50
CA LEU A 26 -12.34 0.73 -7.94
C LEU A 26 -13.52 0.06 -8.67
N SER A 27 -13.83 -1.19 -8.33
CA SER A 27 -14.96 -1.91 -8.94
C SER A 27 -16.31 -1.25 -8.62
N VAL A 28 -16.46 -0.72 -7.41
CA VAL A 28 -17.63 0.09 -7.04
C VAL A 28 -17.70 1.35 -7.89
N GLY A 29 -16.60 2.10 -8.01
CA GLY A 29 -16.56 3.32 -8.82
C GLY A 29 -16.89 3.07 -10.30
N ILE A 30 -16.40 1.96 -10.87
CA ILE A 30 -16.75 1.55 -12.24
C ILE A 30 -18.25 1.23 -12.34
N ALA A 31 -18.83 0.51 -11.37
CA ALA A 31 -20.25 0.19 -11.37
C ALA A 31 -21.15 1.43 -11.24
N GLU A 32 -20.74 2.41 -10.42
CA GLU A 32 -21.40 3.71 -10.30
C GLU A 32 -21.32 4.50 -11.60
N ALA A 33 -20.14 4.59 -12.22
CA ALA A 33 -19.92 5.30 -13.49
C ALA A 33 -20.70 4.68 -14.66
N ASN A 34 -20.81 3.34 -14.69
CA ASN A 34 -21.54 2.60 -15.73
C ASN A 34 -23.07 2.67 -15.57
N GLY A 35 -23.59 3.41 -14.59
CA GLY A 35 -25.03 3.61 -14.47
C GLY A 35 -25.79 2.35 -14.01
N LEU A 36 -25.14 1.41 -13.31
CA LEU A 36 -25.79 0.29 -12.61
C LEU A 36 -26.60 0.78 -11.37
N VAL A 37 -27.28 1.91 -11.53
CA VAL A 37 -27.99 2.73 -10.53
C VAL A 37 -29.12 1.95 -9.83
N GLN A 38 -29.69 0.93 -10.47
CA GLN A 38 -30.70 0.08 -9.84
C GLN A 38 -30.12 -0.75 -8.66
N ALA A 39 -28.80 -0.94 -8.59
CA ALA A 39 -28.13 -1.62 -7.48
C ALA A 39 -27.63 -0.67 -6.36
N GLY A 40 -28.02 0.62 -6.35
CA GLY A 40 -27.44 1.64 -5.45
C GLY A 40 -27.45 1.32 -3.95
N LYS A 41 -28.43 0.55 -3.45
CA LYS A 41 -28.42 0.06 -2.05
C LYS A 41 -27.36 -1.02 -1.80
N SER A 42 -27.10 -1.85 -2.80
CA SER A 42 -26.07 -2.90 -2.77
C SER A 42 -24.66 -2.28 -2.75
N LEU A 43 -24.43 -1.28 -3.61
CA LEU A 43 -23.14 -0.57 -3.68
C LEU A 43 -22.78 0.11 -2.35
N LYS A 44 -23.73 0.81 -1.72
CA LYS A 44 -23.52 1.40 -0.37
C LYS A 44 -23.15 0.36 0.70
N ARG A 45 -23.74 -0.83 0.64
CA ARG A 45 -23.39 -1.92 1.58
C ARG A 45 -21.96 -2.43 1.34
N ILE A 46 -21.55 -2.50 0.07
CA ILE A 46 -20.19 -2.89 -0.31
C ILE A 46 -19.19 -1.84 0.19
N VAL A 47 -19.43 -0.55 -0.04
CA VAL A 47 -18.58 0.56 0.44
C VAL A 47 -18.41 0.48 1.96
N ARG A 48 -19.50 0.38 2.73
CA ARG A 48 -19.42 0.22 4.19
C ARG A 48 -18.65 -1.02 4.62
N GLY A 49 -18.75 -2.11 3.85
CA GLY A 49 -17.99 -3.33 4.09
C GLY A 49 -16.49 -3.12 3.88
N ILE A 50 -16.11 -2.36 2.85
CA ILE A 50 -14.72 -1.98 2.57
C ILE A 50 -14.19 -1.08 3.69
N GLU A 51 -14.93 -0.04 4.08
CA GLU A 51 -14.55 0.87 5.17
C GLU A 51 -14.33 0.13 6.49
N LYS A 52 -15.24 -0.80 6.83
CA LYS A 52 -15.10 -1.63 8.02
C LYS A 52 -13.85 -2.50 7.97
N GLN A 53 -13.58 -3.13 6.82
CA GLN A 53 -12.38 -3.97 6.66
C GLN A 53 -11.09 -3.15 6.72
N ARG A 54 -11.08 -1.93 6.15
CA ARG A 54 -9.95 -0.99 6.32
C ARG A 54 -9.75 -0.61 7.79
N TYR A 55 -10.83 -0.34 8.51
CA TYR A 55 -10.76 -0.01 9.92
C TYR A 55 -10.17 -1.18 10.74
N GLU A 56 -10.57 -2.42 10.46
CA GLU A 56 -10.07 -3.62 11.15
C GLU A 56 -8.56 -3.86 10.95
N ILE A 57 -7.97 -3.38 9.86
CA ILE A 57 -6.54 -3.54 9.57
C ILE A 57 -5.73 -2.25 9.73
N ARG A 58 -6.35 -1.15 10.17
CA ARG A 58 -5.76 0.19 10.13
C ARG A 58 -4.43 0.30 10.87
N ASP A 59 -4.37 -0.20 12.10
CA ASP A 59 -3.16 -0.07 12.91
C ASP A 59 -1.98 -0.86 12.31
N ASP A 60 -2.27 -2.03 11.76
CA ASP A 60 -1.31 -2.85 11.02
C ASP A 60 -0.88 -2.17 9.71
N LEU A 61 -1.81 -1.49 9.03
CA LEU A 61 -1.57 -0.72 7.81
C LEU A 61 -0.63 0.47 8.07
N ASP A 62 -0.90 1.23 9.13
CA ASP A 62 -0.11 2.40 9.51
C ASP A 62 1.33 2.00 9.84
N SER A 63 1.51 0.88 10.56
CA SER A 63 2.83 0.31 10.82
C SER A 63 3.53 -0.14 9.55
N TYR A 64 2.80 -0.81 8.65
CA TYR A 64 3.33 -1.25 7.35
C TYR A 64 3.81 -0.06 6.50
N TYR A 65 3.02 1.00 6.40
CA TYR A 65 3.37 2.19 5.62
C TYR A 65 4.56 2.95 6.19
N ARG A 66 4.66 3.08 7.52
CA ARG A 66 5.84 3.69 8.17
C ARG A 66 7.11 2.94 7.81
N LYS A 67 7.11 1.62 7.96
CA LYS A 67 8.26 0.77 7.61
C LYS A 67 8.64 0.91 6.13
N LYS A 68 7.64 0.98 5.24
CA LYS A 68 7.89 1.17 3.80
C LYS A 68 8.47 2.53 3.46
N ASP A 69 8.04 3.59 4.14
CA ASP A 69 8.64 4.91 3.97
C ASP A 69 10.08 4.93 4.47
N GLU A 70 10.37 4.36 5.64
CA GLU A 70 11.74 4.23 6.15
C GLU A 70 12.66 3.46 5.17
N GLU A 71 12.19 2.32 4.65
CA GLU A 71 12.91 1.56 3.62
C GLU A 71 13.15 2.37 2.33
N LEU A 72 12.21 3.24 1.97
CA LEU A 72 12.31 4.10 0.80
C LEU A 72 13.34 5.21 1.04
N GLN A 73 13.27 5.90 2.18
CA GLN A 73 14.22 6.94 2.54
C GLN A 73 15.66 6.40 2.59
N GLU A 74 15.85 5.20 3.15
CA GLU A 74 17.16 4.55 3.16
C GLU A 74 17.68 4.18 1.76
N ARG A 75 16.79 3.74 0.87
CA ARG A 75 17.16 3.51 -0.54
C ARG A 75 17.55 4.82 -1.24
N VAL A 76 16.82 5.89 -1.00
CA VAL A 76 17.12 7.22 -1.54
C VAL A 76 18.46 7.74 -1.02
N ARG A 77 18.73 7.62 0.28
CA ARG A 77 20.01 8.00 0.90
C ARG A 77 21.17 7.23 0.29
N ARG A 78 21.06 5.90 0.22
CA ARG A 78 22.10 5.04 -0.39
C ARG A 78 22.36 5.40 -1.85
N ARG A 79 21.30 5.67 -2.62
CA ARG A 79 21.46 6.11 -4.01
C ARG A 79 22.22 7.43 -4.11
N LYS A 80 21.91 8.41 -3.27
CA LYS A 80 22.62 9.71 -3.24
C LYS A 80 24.09 9.54 -2.87
N LEU A 81 24.40 8.73 -1.85
CA LEU A 81 25.78 8.43 -1.47
C LEU A 81 26.56 7.77 -2.60
N PHE A 82 25.93 6.80 -3.29
CA PHE A 82 26.53 6.15 -4.44
C PHE A 82 26.82 7.15 -5.58
N GLN A 83 25.86 8.00 -5.92
CA GLN A 83 26.05 9.05 -6.94
C GLN A 83 27.20 9.99 -6.59
N GLN A 84 27.26 10.48 -5.36
CA GLN A 84 28.36 11.33 -4.89
C GLN A 84 29.72 10.63 -4.92
N GLY A 85 29.77 9.33 -4.58
CA GLY A 85 30.97 8.52 -4.69
C GLY A 85 31.45 8.41 -6.14
N THR A 86 30.53 8.12 -7.06
CA THR A 86 30.81 8.04 -8.49
C THR A 86 31.28 9.39 -9.05
N GLU A 87 30.64 10.50 -8.67
CA GLU A 87 31.06 11.85 -9.09
C GLU A 87 32.49 12.17 -8.62
N LYS A 88 32.84 11.82 -7.37
CA LYS A 88 34.20 12.01 -6.85
C LYS A 88 35.22 11.13 -7.57
N PHE A 89 34.86 9.89 -7.89
CA PHE A 89 35.71 8.98 -8.65
C PHE A 89 35.95 9.51 -10.07
N MET A 90 34.91 9.93 -10.79
CA MET A 90 35.04 10.47 -12.15
C MET A 90 35.93 11.72 -12.20
N LYS A 91 35.84 12.61 -11.21
CA LYS A 91 36.72 13.79 -11.07
C LYS A 91 38.20 13.46 -10.86
N GLN A 92 38.57 12.23 -10.52
CA GLN A 92 39.98 11.82 -10.43
C GLN A 92 40.58 11.47 -11.81
N PHE A 93 39.75 11.33 -12.84
CA PHE A 93 40.17 10.98 -14.21
C PHE A 93 39.99 12.16 -15.20
N GLU A 94 39.57 13.33 -14.71
CA GLU A 94 39.61 14.62 -15.42
C GLU A 94 40.86 15.41 -15.01
#